data_AF-A0A940SPJ9-F1
#
_entry.id   AF-A0A940SPJ9-F1
#
_cell.length_a   1.000
_cell.length_b   1.000
_cell.length_c   1.000
_cell.angle_alpha   90.00
_cell.angle_beta   90.00
_cell.angle_gamma   90.00
#
_symmetry.space_group_name_H-M   'P 1'
#
loop_
_entity.id
_entity.type
_entity.pdbx_description
1 polymer ?
#
loop_
_entity_poly.entity_id
_entity_poly.type
_entity_poly.pdbx_seq_one_letter_code
_entity_poly.pdbx_strand_id
1 'polypeptide(L)'
;CPLPHADKLLMQGDSDAASEEEIEQYLAQMQPCAVIADPLYRFILPKGTRHIELPHYAFSGRCFERQMQNLTGTNFEAWLQSAQ
;
A
#
# COMPACT_ATOMS: atom_id res chain seq x y z
N CYS A 1 17.91 -17.95 13.94
CA CYS A 1 17.08 -19.13 13.64
C CYS A 1 16.29 -18.81 12.37
N PRO A 2 16.64 -19.33 11.19
CA PRO A 2 15.79 -19.15 10.01
C PRO A 2 14.50 -19.95 10.21
N LEU A 3 13.35 -19.36 9.89
CA LEU A 3 12.05 -20.02 10.01
C LEU A 3 11.97 -21.20 9.02
N PRO A 4 11.44 -22.37 9.43
CA PRO A 4 11.66 -23.61 8.70
C PRO A 4 10.90 -23.73 7.37
N HIS A 5 9.81 -23.02 7.09
CA HIS A 5 9.10 -23.15 5.81
C HIS A 5 8.40 -21.86 5.37
N ALA A 6 8.95 -21.22 4.33
CA ALA A 6 8.20 -20.64 3.23
C ALA A 6 9.19 -20.50 2.05
N ASP A 7 9.15 -21.43 1.09
CA ASP A 7 10.06 -21.43 -0.08
C ASP A 7 9.91 -20.15 -0.93
N LYS A 8 8.85 -19.36 -0.70
CA LYS A 8 8.66 -17.98 -1.15
C LYS A 8 7.89 -17.17 -0.10
N LEU A 9 8.34 -15.95 0.19
CA LEU A 9 7.59 -14.97 1.00
C LEU A 9 6.43 -14.33 0.21
N LEU A 10 6.57 -14.26 -1.11
CA LEU A 10 5.61 -13.63 -2.02
C LEU A 10 4.65 -14.66 -2.60
N MET A 11 3.36 -14.34 -2.59
CA MET A 11 2.28 -15.12 -3.19
C MET A 11 1.96 -14.65 -4.61
N GLN A 12 1.09 -15.39 -5.29
CA GLN A 12 0.58 -14.99 -6.60
C GLN A 12 -0.17 -13.65 -6.47
N GLY A 13 0.26 -12.66 -7.26
CA GLY A 13 -0.28 -11.29 -7.23
C GLY A 13 0.61 -10.29 -6.51
N ASP A 14 1.60 -10.76 -5.74
CA ASP A 14 2.61 -9.89 -5.15
C ASP A 14 3.65 -9.48 -6.19
N SER A 15 4.23 -8.30 -6.00
CA SER A 15 5.38 -7.79 -6.76
C SER A 15 6.62 -7.75 -5.87
N ASP A 16 7.79 -7.99 -6.44
CA ASP A 16 9.10 -7.86 -5.80
C ASP A 16 9.75 -6.49 -6.06
N ALA A 17 8.99 -5.50 -6.55
CA ALA A 17 9.44 -4.14 -6.81
C ALA A 17 10.21 -3.56 -5.60
N ALA A 18 11.48 -3.24 -5.82
CA ALA A 18 12.42 -2.85 -4.78
C ALA A 18 12.68 -1.33 -4.75
N SER A 19 12.23 -0.59 -5.76
CA SER A 19 12.41 0.86 -5.86
C SER A 19 11.13 1.59 -6.25
N GLU A 20 11.11 2.90 -5.99
CA GLU A 20 10.01 3.79 -6.35
C GLU A 20 9.78 3.78 -7.88
N GLU A 21 10.86 3.76 -8.67
CA GLU A 21 10.80 3.69 -10.13
C GLU A 21 10.24 2.36 -10.64
N GLU A 22 10.59 1.24 -9.99
CA GLU A 22 10.02 -0.07 -10.34
C GLU A 22 8.53 -0.11 -10.03
N ILE A 23 8.12 0.41 -8.87
CA ILE A 23 6.70 0.51 -8.49
C ILE A 23 5.95 1.38 -9.50
N GLU A 24 6.49 2.55 -9.87
CA GLU A 24 5.87 3.44 -10.86
C GLU A 24 5.66 2.72 -12.21
N GLN A 25 6.66 1.96 -12.67
CA GLN A 25 6.56 1.18 -13.90
C GLN A 25 5.47 0.09 -13.82
N TYR A 26 5.40 -0.62 -12.70
CA TYR A 26 4.36 -1.63 -12.48
C TYR A 26 2.95 -1.00 -12.48
N LEU A 27 2.79 0.13 -11.79
CA LEU A 27 1.51 0.84 -11.74
C LEU A 27 1.10 1.39 -13.11
N ALA A 28 2.06 1.91 -13.89
CA ALA A 28 1.81 2.38 -15.25
C ALA A 28 1.36 1.26 -16.20
N GLN A 29 1.88 0.05 -16.04
CA GLN A 29 1.47 -1.12 -16.83
C GLN A 29 0.11 -1.66 -16.38
N MET A 30 -0.12 -1.77 -15.07
CA MET A 30 -1.34 -2.32 -14.49
C MET A 30 -2.55 -1.39 -14.67
N GLN A 31 -2.32 -0.07 -14.65
CA GLN A 31 -3.36 0.98 -14.65
C GLN A 31 -4.51 0.71 -13.67
N PRO A 32 -4.22 0.63 -12.36
CA PRO A 32 -5.24 0.34 -11.37
C PRO A 32 -6.26 1.47 -11.26
N CYS A 33 -7.53 1.11 -11.05
CA CYS A 33 -8.60 2.08 -10.79
C CYS A 33 -8.43 2.76 -9.43
N ALA A 34 -7.91 2.05 -8.43
CA ALA A 34 -7.62 2.57 -7.10
C ALA A 34 -6.36 1.93 -6.50
N VAL A 35 -5.64 2.69 -5.67
CA VAL A 35 -4.46 2.23 -4.92
C VAL A 35 -4.65 2.60 -3.46
N ILE A 36 -4.52 1.61 -2.58
CA ILE A 36 -4.45 1.79 -1.12
C ILE A 36 -2.98 1.73 -0.73
N ALA A 37 -2.39 2.86 -0.35
CA ALA A 37 -0.97 2.95 -0.02
C ALA A 37 -0.68 4.18 0.85
N ASP A 38 0.55 4.24 1.37
CA ASP A 38 1.03 5.38 2.12
C ASP A 38 0.83 6.71 1.34
N PRO A 39 0.54 7.83 2.01
CA PRO A 39 0.36 9.13 1.38
C PRO A 39 1.48 9.52 0.41
N LEU A 40 2.72 9.04 0.60
CA LEU A 40 3.85 9.33 -0.27
C LEU A 40 3.74 8.70 -1.67
N TYR A 41 2.94 7.65 -1.86
CA TYR A 41 2.75 7.03 -3.18
C TYR A 41 2.08 7.98 -4.19
N ARG A 42 1.44 9.06 -3.75
CA ARG A 42 0.76 10.05 -4.60
C ARG A 42 1.60 10.56 -5.77
N PHE A 43 2.93 10.56 -5.63
CA PHE A 43 3.86 11.10 -6.61
C PHE A 43 4.14 10.14 -7.78
N ILE A 44 3.86 8.85 -7.60
CA ILE A 44 4.12 7.79 -8.58
C ILE A 44 2.86 7.10 -9.11
N LEU A 45 1.68 7.59 -8.72
CA LEU A 45 0.43 7.01 -9.21
C LEU A 45 0.15 7.45 -10.65
N PRO A 46 -0.38 6.55 -11.50
CA PRO A 46 -0.88 6.92 -12.82
C PRO A 46 -1.98 7.97 -12.73
N LYS A 47 -2.09 8.81 -13.77
CA LYS A 47 -3.14 9.83 -13.85
C LYS A 47 -4.53 9.18 -13.84
N GLY A 48 -5.40 9.68 -12.98
CA GLY A 48 -6.78 9.20 -12.86
C GLY A 48 -6.95 7.99 -11.94
N THR A 49 -5.85 7.41 -11.43
CA THR A 49 -5.92 6.41 -10.36
C THR A 49 -6.41 7.07 -9.07
N ARG A 50 -7.43 6.47 -8.45
CA ARG A 50 -7.92 6.91 -7.15
C ARG A 50 -6.93 6.52 -6.05
N HIS A 51 -6.39 7.50 -5.33
CA HIS A 51 -5.54 7.23 -4.17
C HIS A 51 -6.38 7.14 -2.89
N ILE A 52 -6.29 6.02 -2.19
CA ILE A 52 -6.79 5.83 -0.84
C ILE A 52 -5.58 5.86 0.10
N GLU A 53 -5.42 6.97 0.81
CA GLU A 53 -4.28 7.16 1.69
C GLU A 53 -4.40 6.26 2.94
N LEU A 54 -3.39 5.42 3.16
CA LEU A 54 -3.25 4.59 4.34
C LEU A 54 -1.86 4.79 4.95
N PRO A 55 -1.67 5.83 5.79
CA PRO A 55 -0.38 6.12 6.40
C PRO A 55 0.06 4.99 7.32
N HIS A 56 1.34 4.64 7.26
CA HIS A 56 1.94 3.65 8.14
C HIS A 56 3.38 4.00 8.53
N TYR A 57 3.79 3.56 9.73
CA TYR A 57 5.07 3.94 10.32
C TYR A 57 6.30 3.54 9.48
N ALA A 58 6.22 2.43 8.75
CA ALA A 58 7.37 1.89 8.04
C ALA A 58 7.82 2.75 6.85
N PHE A 59 6.99 3.69 6.37
CA PHE A 59 7.31 4.54 5.23
C PHE A 59 7.32 6.03 5.59
N SER A 60 6.16 6.62 5.87
CA SER A 60 6.06 8.05 6.18
C SER A 60 6.34 8.40 7.65
N GLY A 61 6.55 7.40 8.50
CA GLY A 61 6.96 7.58 9.90
C GLY A 61 5.97 8.43 10.70
N ARG A 62 6.49 9.31 11.56
CA ARG A 62 5.67 10.16 12.44
C ARG A 62 4.96 11.32 11.73
N CYS A 63 5.26 11.57 10.46
CA CYS A 63 4.63 12.68 9.71
C CYS A 63 3.10 12.56 9.68
N PHE A 64 2.58 11.33 9.69
CA PHE A 64 1.15 11.02 9.62
C PHE A 64 0.63 10.23 10.82
N GLU A 65 1.36 10.21 11.95
CA GLU A 65 1.01 9.43 13.15
C GLU A 65 -0.44 9.65 13.61
N ARG A 66 -0.92 10.89 13.59
CA ARG A 66 -2.30 11.23 14.01
C ARG A 66 -3.39 10.81 13.02
N GLN A 67 -3.02 10.39 11.83
CA GLN A 67 -3.93 10.01 10.73
C GLN A 67 -3.96 8.49 10.52
N MET A 68 -3.10 7.75 11.23
CA MET A 68 -3.04 6.30 11.15
C MET A 68 -4.30 5.67 11.73
N GLN A 69 -4.89 4.76 10.96
CA GLN A 69 -6.13 4.10 11.28
C GLN A 69 -5.86 2.79 12.01
N ASN A 70 -6.66 2.47 13.02
CA ASN A 70 -6.66 1.14 13.61
C ASN A 70 -7.49 0.21 12.72
N LEU A 71 -6.84 -0.64 11.93
CA LEU A 71 -7.50 -1.58 11.02
C LEU A 71 -7.80 -2.94 11.64
N THR A 72 -7.59 -3.11 12.95
CA THR A 72 -7.83 -4.41 13.61
C THR A 72 -9.31 -4.66 13.90
N GLY A 73 -9.72 -5.93 13.83
CA GLY A 73 -11.11 -6.33 14.09
C GLY A 73 -12.08 -5.83 13.01
N THR A 74 -13.26 -5.35 13.41
CA THR A 74 -14.31 -4.85 12.52
C THR A 74 -14.04 -3.43 11.98
N ASN A 75 -12.90 -2.84 12.34
CA ASN A 75 -12.59 -1.46 11.97
C ASN A 75 -12.12 -1.33 10.53
N PHE A 76 -11.66 -2.42 9.89
CA PHE A 76 -11.23 -2.39 8.49
C PHE A 76 -12.38 -2.07 7.54
N GLU A 77 -13.52 -2.75 7.68
CA GLU A 77 -14.68 -2.56 6.81
C GLU A 77 -15.29 -1.17 7.00
N ALA A 78 -15.40 -0.72 8.26
CA ALA A 78 -15.88 0.61 8.59
C ALA A 78 -14.97 1.70 8.01
N TRP A 79 -13.66 1.52 8.11
CA TRP A 79 -12.68 2.42 7.50
C TRP A 79 -12.80 2.41 5.97
N LEU A 80 -12.86 1.23 5.34
CA LEU A 80 -12.91 1.11 3.89
C LEU A 80 -14.14 1.81 3.30
N GLN A 81 -15.30 1.70 3.96
CA GLN A 81 -16.51 2.42 3.58
C GLN A 81 -16.39 3.94 3.73
N SER A 82 -15.66 4.42 4.74
CA SER A 82 -15.41 5.85 4.94
C SER A 82 -14.37 6.43 3.97
N ALA A 83 -13.53 5.56 3.39
CA ALA A 83 -12.50 5.91 2.43
C ALA A 83 -13.00 5.95 0.97
N GLN A 84 -14.28 5.60 0.74
CA GLN A 84 -15.01 5.64 -0.54
C GLN A 84 -15.57 7.03 -0.87
#